data_AF-A0A7J4RA94-F1
#
_entry.id   AF-A0A7J4RA94-F1
#
_cell.length_a   1.000
_cell.length_b   1.000
_cell.length_c   1.000
_cell.angle_alpha   90.00
_cell.angle_beta   90.00
_cell.angle_gamma   90.00
#
_symmetry.space_group_name_H-M   'P 1'
#
loop_
_entity.id
_entity.type
_entity.pdbx_description
1 polymer ?
#
loop_
_entity_poly.entity_id
_entity_poly.type
_entity_poly.pdbx_seq_one_letter_code
_entity_poly.pdbx_strand_id
1 'polypeptide(L)' 'MKLKQLQKQLRSRKLDACLIYSNDPNFYYLVQERIDDAVLYIPAHGKPSVCINRLG' A
#
# COMPACT_ATOMS: atom_id res chain seq x y z
N MET A 1 11.01 -3.55 -8.10
CA MET A 1 10.53 -4.87 -8.57
C MET A 1 9.42 -5.51 -7.73
N LYS A 2 9.18 -5.12 -6.46
CA LYS A 2 8.27 -5.84 -5.55
C LYS A 2 6.78 -5.45 -5.64
N LEU A 3 6.49 -4.16 -5.84
CA LEU A 3 5.13 -3.66 -6.06
C LEU A 3 4.41 -4.39 -7.22
N LYS A 4 5.09 -4.60 -8.35
CA LYS A 4 4.53 -5.28 -9.53
C LYS A 4 4.14 -6.74 -9.23
N GLN A 5 4.88 -7.43 -8.35
CA GLN A 5 4.56 -8.79 -7.93
C GLN A 5 3.33 -8.82 -7.04
N LEU A 6 3.23 -7.89 -6.08
CA LEU A 6 2.04 -7.74 -5.24
C LEU A 6 0.80 -7.45 -6.11
N GLN A 7 0.90 -6.50 -7.04
CA GLN A 7 -0.18 -6.22 -7.99
C GLN A 7 -0.56 -7.43 -8.86
N LYS A 8 0.42 -8.27 -9.24
CA LYS A 8 0.15 -9.54 -9.94
C LYS A 8 -0.61 -10.53 -9.05
N GLN A 9 -0.27 -10.62 -7.76
CA GLN A 9 -0.98 -11.46 -6.81
C GLN A 9 -2.41 -10.97 -6.53
N LEU A 10 -2.63 -9.65 -6.48
CA LEU A 10 -3.97 -9.09 -6.36
C LEU A 10 -4.85 -9.52 -7.54
N ARG A 11 -4.33 -9.37 -8.78
CA ARG A 11 -5.03 -9.83 -9.99
C ARG A 11 -5.32 -11.33 -9.99
N SER A 12 -4.34 -12.17 -9.62
CA SER A 12 -4.56 -13.62 -9.58
C SER A 12 -5.60 -14.05 -8.55
N ARG A 13 -5.81 -13.24 -7.51
CA ARG A 13 -6.79 -13.46 -6.44
C ARG A 13 -8.13 -12.77 -6.69
N LYS A 14 -8.32 -12.09 -7.84
CA LYS A 14 -9.50 -11.27 -8.13
C LYS A 14 -9.76 -10.20 -7.06
N LEU A 15 -8.69 -9.59 -6.55
CA LEU A 15 -8.75 -8.47 -5.62
C LEU A 15 -8.44 -7.18 -6.36
N ASP A 16 -9.24 -6.14 -6.15
CA ASP A 16 -9.06 -4.84 -6.80
C ASP A 16 -7.94 -4.02 -6.16
N ALA A 17 -7.71 -4.18 -4.86
CA ALA A 17 -6.71 -3.43 -4.12
C ALA A 17 -6.28 -4.12 -2.81
N CYS A 18 -5.22 -3.58 -2.21
CA CYS A 18 -4.78 -3.88 -0.85
C CYS A 18 -4.58 -2.56 -0.08
N LEU A 19 -4.87 -2.60 1.21
CA LEU A 19 -4.59 -1.54 2.17
C LEU A 19 -3.56 -2.03 3.17
N ILE A 20 -2.53 -1.22 3.42
CA ILE A 20 -1.50 -1.50 4.42
C ILE A 20 -1.47 -0.31 5.38
N TYR A 21 -1.69 -0.56 6.67
CA TYR A 21 -1.68 0.46 7.70
C TYR A 21 -0.24 0.82 8.09
N SER A 22 0.00 2.07 8.50
CA SER A 22 1.30 2.59 8.92
C SER A 22 1.98 1.82 10.05
N ASN A 23 1.21 1.13 10.89
CA ASN A 23 1.73 0.26 11.95
C ASN A 23 2.16 -1.14 11.45
N ASP A 24 1.90 -1.49 10.20
CA ASP A 24 2.35 -2.75 9.60
C ASP A 24 3.83 -2.63 9.16
N PRO A 25 4.70 -3.59 9.51
CA PRO A 25 6.11 -3.59 9.07
C PRO A 25 6.29 -3.49 7.54
N ASN A 26 5.34 -3.98 6.76
CA ASN A 26 5.34 -3.92 5.31
C ASN A 26 5.10 -2.50 4.77
N PHE A 27 4.52 -1.59 5.57
CA PHE A 27 4.32 -0.21 5.17
C PHE A 27 5.68 0.46 4.91
N TYR A 28 6.56 0.45 5.91
CA TYR A 28 7.90 1.02 5.80
C TYR A 28 8.70 0.37 4.67
N TYR A 29 8.55 -0.95 4.50
CA TYR A 29 9.21 -1.67 3.41
C TYR A 29 8.82 -1.18 2.02
N LEU A 30 7.56 -0.74 1.82
CA LEU A 30 7.06 -0.30 0.52
C LEU A 30 7.22 1.21 0.30
N VAL A 31 7.03 2.00 1.36
CA VAL A 31 7.05 3.47 1.30
C VAL A 31 8.47 4.02 1.49
N GLN A 32 9.35 3.31 2.21
CA GLN A 32 10.70 3.74 2.59
C GLN A 32 10.73 4.99 3.50
N GLU A 33 9.58 5.37 4.08
CA GLU A 33 9.44 6.49 5.00
C GLU A 33 8.57 6.06 6.19
N ARG A 34 8.85 6.62 7.37
CA ARG A 34 7.96 6.49 8.53
C ARG A 34 6.93 7.62 8.47
N ILE A 35 5.68 7.23 8.25
CA ILE A 35 4.55 8.13 8.21
C ILE A 35 3.51 7.58 9.18
N ASP A 36 3.30 8.29 10.28
CA ASP A 36 2.29 7.93 11.28
C ASP A 36 0.88 8.26 10.75
N ASP A 37 -0.12 7.54 11.26
CA ASP A 37 -1.54 7.70 10.91
C ASP A 37 -1.82 7.68 9.40
N ALA A 38 -1.06 6.86 8.67
CA ALA A 38 -1.21 6.67 7.23
C ALA A 38 -1.71 5.29 6.84
N VAL A 39 -2.28 5.20 5.63
CA VAL A 39 -2.66 3.97 4.94
C VAL A 39 -2.10 4.01 3.53
N LEU A 40 -1.38 2.95 3.14
CA LEU A 40 -0.91 2.74 1.79
C LEU A 40 -1.98 1.97 1.00
N TYR A 41 -2.52 2.60 -0.03
CA TYR A 41 -3.43 1.99 -1.00
C TYR A 41 -2.63 1.47 -2.20
N ILE A 42 -2.78 0.18 -2.50
CA ILE A 42 -2.14 -0.48 -3.62
C ILE A 42 -3.21 -1.09 -4.53
N PRO A 43 -3.55 -0.44 -5.64
CA PRO A 43 -4.50 -1.01 -6.58
C PRO A 43 -3.86 -2.13 -7.40
N ALA A 44 -4.67 -3.10 -7.83
CA ALA A 44 -4.25 -4.15 -8.75
C ALA A 44 -3.78 -3.61 -10.11
N HIS A 45 -4.26 -2.40 -10.45
CA HIS A 45 -3.93 -1.65 -11.66
C HIS A 45 -3.60 -0.19 -11.31
N GLY A 46 -2.56 0.38 -11.93
CA GLY A 46 -2.20 1.78 -11.72
C GLY A 46 -1.17 2.00 -10.61
N LYS A 47 -1.15 3.23 -10.09
CA LYS A 47 -0.14 3.70 -9.12
C LYS A 47 -0.68 3.58 -7.70
N PRO A 48 0.15 3.14 -6.73
CA PRO A 48 -0.21 3.18 -5.32
C PRO A 48 -0.24 4.64 -4.82
N SER A 49 -0.96 4.86 -3.73
CA SER A 49 -1.08 6.16 -3.08
C SER A 49 -1.02 6.01 -1.57
N VAL A 50 -0.37 6.95 -0.90
CA VAL A 50 -0.39 7.03 0.57
C VAL A 50 -1.45 8.04 0.97
N CYS A 51 -2.41 7.61 1.78
CA CYS A 51 -3.40 8.46 2.41
C CYS A 51 -2.95 8.73 3.83
N ILE A 52 -2.77 10.00 4.19
CA ILE A 52 -2.32 10.41 5.52
C ILE A 52 -3.51 11.05 6.23
N ASN A 53 -3.84 10.56 7.43
CA ASN A 53 -4.87 11.20 8.23
C ASN A 53 -4.30 12.47 8.87
N ARG A 54 -4.55 13.62 8.25
CA ARG A 54 -4.26 14.93 8.83
C ARG A 54 -5.45 15.41 9.66
N LEU A 55 -5.74 14.72 10.75
CA LEU A 55 -6.53 15.31 11.83
C LEU A 55 -5.55 16.04 12.74
N GLY A 56 -5.25 17.29 12.39
CA GLY A 56 -4.45 18.23 13.17
C GLY A 56 -5.15 19.58 13.21
#